data_AF-A0A1I4QVQ2-F1
#
_entry.id   AF-A0A1I4QVQ2-F1
#
_cell.length_a   1.000
_cell.length_b   1.000
_cell.length_c   1.000
_cell.angle_alpha   90.00
_cell.angle_beta   90.00
_cell.angle_gamma   90.00
#
_symmetry.space_group_name_H-M   'P 1'
#
loop_
_entity.id
_entity.type
_entity.pdbx_description
1 polymer ?
#
loop_
_entity_poly.entity_id
_entity_poly.type
_entity_poly.pdbx_seq_one_letter_code
_entity_poly.pdbx_strand_id
1 'polypeptide(L)'
;MDQALDEAAFVAALDRITAAHPGIDALEAGLLAALDLGLPGDSRAFARTFAVEHALVLRAVAALEEAGHVTVTARDARTQRTRYDAA
;
A
#
# COMPACT_ATOMS: atom_id res chain seq x y z
N MET A 1 -4.40 14.04 16.81
CA MET A 1 -5.17 14.12 15.57
C MET A 1 -5.55 12.71 15.21
N ASP A 2 -6.79 12.34 15.53
CA ASP A 2 -7.39 11.10 15.06
C ASP A 2 -7.74 11.33 13.58
N GLN A 3 -6.73 11.24 12.73
CA GLN A 3 -6.92 11.40 11.30
C GLN A 3 -7.50 10.08 10.80
N ALA A 4 -8.82 9.95 10.95
CA ALA A 4 -9.56 9.10 10.03
C ALA A 4 -9.05 9.48 8.64
N LEU A 5 -8.54 8.48 7.89
CA LEU A 5 -8.34 8.61 6.46
C LEU A 5 -9.58 9.33 5.93
N ASP A 6 -9.38 10.50 5.32
CA ASP A 6 -10.47 11.12 4.59
C ASP A 6 -10.81 10.16 3.45
N GLU A 7 -11.87 9.39 3.63
CA GLU A 7 -12.28 8.32 2.72
C GLU A 7 -12.41 8.87 1.29
N ALA A 8 -12.91 10.10 1.14
CA ALA A 8 -13.00 10.77 -0.14
C ALA A 8 -11.62 11.04 -0.75
N ALA A 9 -10.64 11.44 0.06
CA ALA A 9 -9.26 11.62 -0.40
C ALA A 9 -8.63 10.28 -0.82
N PHE A 10 -8.91 9.20 -0.10
CA PHE A 10 -8.43 7.85 -0.46
C PHE A 10 -9.03 7.36 -1.76
N VAL A 11 -10.35 7.48 -1.93
CA VAL A 11 -11.03 7.11 -3.19
C VAL A 11 -10.51 7.95 -4.35
N ALA A 12 -10.33 9.26 -4.17
CA ALA A 12 -9.78 10.13 -5.20
C ALA A 12 -8.32 9.77 -5.57
N ALA A 13 -7.50 9.37 -4.60
CA ALA A 13 -6.15 8.87 -4.86
C ALA A 13 -6.18 7.52 -5.60
N LEU A 14 -7.06 6.61 -5.19
CA LEU A 14 -7.24 5.31 -5.82
C LEU A 14 -7.67 5.44 -7.29
N ASP A 15 -8.61 6.34 -7.59
CA ASP A 15 -9.05 6.62 -8.96
C ASP A 15 -7.91 7.16 -9.82
N ARG A 16 -7.10 8.07 -9.29
CA ARG A 16 -5.90 8.59 -9.98
C ARG A 16 -4.89 7.49 -10.28
N ILE A 17 -4.58 6.64 -9.30
CA ILE A 17 -3.62 5.54 -9.46
C ILE A 17 -4.14 4.53 -10.49
N THR A 18 -5.40 4.12 -10.39
CA THR A 18 -6.00 3.16 -11.31
C THR A 18 -6.05 3.71 -12.75
N ALA A 19 -6.30 5.01 -12.93
CA ALA A 19 -6.26 5.65 -14.23
C ALA A 19 -4.84 5.75 -14.81
N ALA A 20 -3.83 5.95 -13.96
CA ALA A 20 -2.42 6.03 -14.36
C ALA A 20 -1.81 4.65 -14.69
N HIS A 21 -2.33 3.58 -14.10
CA HIS A 21 -1.82 2.21 -14.23
C HIS A 21 -2.93 1.26 -14.70
N PRO A 22 -3.29 1.24 -15.99
CA PRO A 22 -4.33 0.36 -16.51
C PRO A 22 -4.03 -1.12 -16.21
N GLY A 23 -4.96 -1.79 -15.52
CA GLY A 23 -4.85 -3.21 -15.19
C GLY A 23 -4.11 -3.52 -13.89
N ILE A 24 -3.73 -2.51 -13.10
CA ILE A 24 -3.22 -2.70 -11.74
C ILE A 24 -4.23 -3.44 -10.85
N ASP A 25 -3.74 -4.30 -9.95
CA ASP A 25 -4.61 -4.95 -8.96
C ASP A 25 -5.16 -3.93 -7.95
N ALA A 26 -6.38 -4.16 -7.46
CA ALA A 26 -7.03 -3.23 -6.54
C ALA A 26 -6.27 -3.04 -5.22
N LEU A 27 -5.63 -4.09 -4.70
CA LEU A 27 -4.84 -4.01 -3.47
C LEU A 27 -3.53 -3.26 -3.69
N GLU A 28 -2.89 -3.48 -4.84
CA GLU A 28 -1.70 -2.75 -5.26
C GLU A 28 -1.99 -1.26 -5.42
N ALA A 29 -3.09 -0.91 -6.10
CA ALA A 29 -3.54 0.48 -6.25
C ALA A 29 -3.84 1.13 -4.89
N GLY A 30 -4.47 0.39 -3.97
CA GLY A 30 -4.73 0.86 -2.61
C GLY A 30 -3.46 1.14 -1.81
N LEU A 31 -2.42 0.31 -1.96
CA LEU A 31 -1.12 0.53 -1.31
C LEU A 31 -0.43 1.80 -1.84
N LEU A 32 -0.44 2.01 -3.15
CA LEU A 32 0.11 3.22 -3.77
C LEU A 32 -0.70 4.46 -3.39
N ALA A 33 -2.03 4.39 -3.36
CA ALA A 33 -2.89 5.48 -2.91
C ALA A 33 -2.61 5.85 -1.44
N ALA A 34 -2.36 4.86 -0.58
CA ALA A 34 -1.99 5.13 0.81
C ALA A 34 -0.65 5.89 0.91
N LEU A 35 0.37 5.47 0.13
CA LEU A 35 1.66 6.17 0.08
C LEU A 35 1.51 7.60 -0.47
N ASP A 36 0.71 7.79 -1.53
CA ASP A 36 0.44 9.10 -2.13
C ASP A 36 -0.22 10.08 -1.14
N LEU A 37 -1.02 9.55 -0.22
CA LEU A 37 -1.62 10.30 0.89
C LEU A 37 -0.70 10.47 2.11
N GLY A 38 0.56 10.01 2.03
CA GLY A 38 1.55 10.15 3.09
C GLY A 38 1.40 9.14 4.24
N LEU A 39 0.63 8.07 4.06
CA LEU A 39 0.61 6.98 5.04
C LEU A 39 1.95 6.24 5.01
N PRO A 40 2.48 5.83 6.18
CA PRO A 40 3.72 5.06 6.21
C PRO A 40 3.55 3.73 5.47
N GLY A 41 4.50 3.40 4.59
CA GLY A 41 4.53 2.10 3.94
C GLY A 41 4.90 0.99 4.92
N ASP A 42 3.88 0.45 5.57
CA ASP A 42 3.98 -0.63 6.54
C ASP A 42 2.90 -1.67 6.28
N SER A 43 3.31 -2.88 5.90
CA SER A 43 2.40 -3.95 5.52
C SER A 43 1.39 -4.32 6.60
N ARG A 44 1.79 -4.24 7.88
CA ARG A 44 0.91 -4.58 9.01
C ARG A 44 -0.03 -3.44 9.36
N ALA A 45 0.45 -2.21 9.30
CA ALA A 45 -0.41 -1.05 9.53
C ALA A 45 -1.51 -1.01 8.47
N PHE A 46 -1.16 -1.17 7.19
CA PHE A 46 -2.12 -1.21 6.10
C PHE A 46 -3.15 -2.33 6.28
N ALA A 47 -2.70 -3.58 6.47
CA ALA A 47 -3.55 -4.73 6.71
C ALA A 47 -4.59 -4.48 7.81
N ARG A 48 -4.14 -3.91 8.94
CA ARG A 48 -5.01 -3.58 10.07
C ARG A 48 -5.99 -2.45 9.75
N THR A 49 -5.54 -1.37 9.13
CA THR A 49 -6.37 -0.19 8.83
C THR A 49 -7.48 -0.53 7.85
N PHE A 50 -7.17 -1.31 6.81
CA PHE A 50 -8.12 -1.67 5.75
C PHE A 50 -8.80 -3.03 5.99
N ALA A 51 -8.57 -3.66 7.14
CA ALA A 51 -9.09 -4.99 7.49
C ALA A 51 -8.83 -6.05 6.40
N VAL A 52 -7.61 -6.05 5.84
CA VAL A 52 -7.14 -7.00 4.82
C VAL A 52 -6.17 -8.00 5.44
N GLU A 53 -6.21 -9.24 4.97
CA GLU A 53 -5.24 -10.26 5.38
C GLU A 53 -3.80 -9.85 5.07
N HIS A 54 -2.91 -9.93 6.07
CA HIS A 54 -1.51 -9.49 5.95
C HIS A 54 -0.77 -10.23 4.83
N ALA A 55 -1.08 -11.50 4.59
CA ALA A 55 -0.48 -12.28 3.51
C ALA A 55 -0.79 -11.72 2.11
N LEU A 56 -2.00 -11.19 1.89
CA LEU A 56 -2.38 -10.55 0.62
C LEU A 56 -1.62 -9.24 0.44
N VAL A 57 -1.48 -8.46 1.51
CA VAL A 57 -0.68 -7.23 1.49
C VAL A 57 0.78 -7.52 1.15
N LEU A 58 1.37 -8.59 1.71
CA LEU A 58 2.74 -8.97 1.39
C LEU A 58 2.93 -9.39 -0.06
N ARG A 59 1.94 -10.09 -0.63
CA ARG A 59 1.95 -10.46 -2.05
C ARG A 59 1.90 -9.22 -2.93
N ALA A 60 1.01 -8.27 -2.65
CA ALA A 60 0.89 -7.03 -3.41
C ALA A 60 2.14 -6.15 -3.29
N VAL A 61 2.73 -6.02 -2.10
CA VAL A 61 4.01 -5.30 -1.92
C VAL A 61 5.14 -5.94 -2.74
N ALA A 62 5.22 -7.28 -2.79
CA ALA A 62 6.23 -7.96 -3.59
C ALA A 62 6.03 -7.72 -5.10
N ALA A 63 4.78 -7.73 -5.58
CA ALA A 63 4.47 -7.43 -6.97
C ALA A 63 4.78 -5.96 -7.34
N LEU A 64 4.46 -5.01 -6.45
CA LEU A 64 4.80 -3.60 -6.63
C LEU A 64 6.31 -3.36 -6.63
N GLU A 65 7.06 -4.08 -5.79
CA GLU A 65 8.53 -4.00 -5.76
C GLU A 65 9.13 -4.56 -7.06
N GLU A 66 8.64 -5.70 -7.53
CA GLU A 66 9.06 -6.29 -8.82
C GLU A 66 8.73 -5.37 -10.02
N ALA A 67 7.59 -4.69 -9.97
CA ALA A 67 7.19 -3.69 -10.97
C ALA A 67 7.94 -2.35 -10.84
N GLY A 68 8.74 -2.17 -9.78
CA GLY A 68 9.52 -0.95 -9.55
C GLY A 68 8.68 0.25 -9.09
N HIS A 69 7.51 0.03 -8.51
CA HIS A 69 6.65 1.09 -7.96
C HIS A 69 6.97 1.44 -6.50
N VAL A 70 7.52 0.48 -5.75
CA VAL A 70 7.95 0.67 -4.37
C VAL A 70 9.32 0.05 -4.15
N THR A 71 10.04 0.54 -3.14
CA THR A 71 11.28 -0.06 -2.65
C THR A 71 11.04 -0.61 -1.25
N VAL A 72 11.33 -1.91 -1.02
CA VAL A 72 11.30 -2.45 0.36
C VAL A 72 12.54 -2.00 1.10
N THR A 73 12.33 -1.30 2.22
CA THR A 73 13.41 -0.73 3.04
C THR A 73 13.76 -1.58 4.26
N ALA A 74 12.83 -2.42 4.73
CA ALA A 74 13.11 -3.37 5.79
C ALA A 74 12.10 -4.52 5.80
N ARG A 75 12.53 -5.70 6.29
CA ARG A 75 11.66 -6.85 6.52
C ARG A 75 12.00 -7.53 7.84
N ASP A 76 11.00 -7.72 8.69
CA ASP A 76 11.13 -8.48 9.93
C ASP A 76 11.03 -9.99 9.64
N ALA A 77 12.10 -10.74 9.94
CA ALA A 77 12.21 -12.16 9.56
C ALA A 77 11.21 -13.09 10.28
N ARG A 78 10.69 -12.71 11.44
CA ARG A 78 9.76 -13.54 12.22
C ARG A 78 8.31 -13.30 11.84
N THR A 79 7.97 -12.04 11.60
CA THR A 79 6.58 -11.59 11.40
C THR A 79 6.26 -11.22 9.96
N GLN A 80 7.26 -11.21 9.09
CA GLN A 80 7.20 -10.74 7.71
C GLN A 80 6.70 -9.29 7.56
N ARG A 81 6.63 -8.52 8.65
CA ARG A 81 6.29 -7.09 8.59
C ARG A 81 7.31 -6.40 7.68
N THR A 82 6.79 -5.80 6.62
CA THR A 82 7.59 -5.19 5.56
C THR A 82 7.38 -3.69 5.58
N ARG A 83 8.48 -2.94 5.59
CA ARG A 83 8.52 -1.50 5.39
C ARG A 83 8.90 -1.23 3.95
N TYR A 84 8.24 -0.26 3.35
CA TYR A 84 8.43 0.09 1.95
C TYR A 84 8.16 1.57 1.76
N ASP A 85 8.76 2.16 0.73
CA ASP A 85 8.55 3.55 0.31
C ASP A 85 8.26 3.59 -1.19
N ALA A 86 7.67 4.68 -1.68
CA ALA A 86 7.53 4.89 -3.12
C ALA A 86 8.92 4.91 -3.79
N ALA A 87 9.02 4.32 -4.98
CA ALA A 87 10.26 4.27 -5.76
C ALA A 87 10.58 5.58 -6.48
#